data_AF-A0A1I5XU26-F1
#
_entry.id   AF-A0A1I5XU26-F1
#
_cell.length_a   1.000
_cell.length_b   1.000
_cell.length_c   1.000
_cell.angle_alpha   90.00
_cell.angle_beta   90.00
_cell.angle_gamma   90.00
#
_symmetry.space_group_name_H-M   'P 1'
#
loop_
_entity.id
_entity.type
_entity.pdbx_description
1 polymer ?
#
loop_
_entity_poly.entity_id
_entity_poly.type
_entity_poly.pdbx_seq_one_letter_code
_entity_poly.pdbx_strand_id
1 'polypeptide(L)'
;SCTAGGAYVPAMADEAIMVRNQATIFLAGPPLVKAATGEVVSAEDLGGADVHCKTSGVADHYADNDEHALALARRSIANLNWRKLGVLNNRAPIAPLHDAEELYGVIPADAKQPFDVREVIARIVDGSVFDEFKALFGATLVCGFAHIQGYPVAILANNGILFAESAQKGAHFIELACQRGIPLLFLQNITGFMVGQKYEAGGIAKHGAKLVNAVACAKVPKFTVIIGGSFGAGNYGMCGRAYDPRFLWMWPNARIGVMGAEQAAGVLVQVKHEQAARAGHDFSAEEEAKLKQPILEQYERQGHPYYSSARLWDDGVIDPAQTREVLGLALSASLNAPIEPTTFGVFRM
;
A
#
# COMPACT_ATOMS: atom_id res chain seq x y z
N SER A 1 22.59 14.00 -17.65
CA SER A 1 23.46 12.92 -18.18
C SER A 1 22.72 11.61 -18.08
N CYS A 2 22.68 10.84 -19.17
CA CYS A 2 21.95 9.58 -19.30
C CYS A 2 22.88 8.51 -19.90
N THR A 3 23.52 7.71 -19.04
CA THR A 3 24.65 6.84 -19.42
C THR A 3 24.35 5.35 -19.21
N ALA A 4 25.00 4.49 -20.00
CA ALA A 4 24.94 3.03 -19.88
C ALA A 4 23.50 2.52 -19.90
N GLY A 5 23.09 1.73 -18.90
CA GLY A 5 21.72 1.21 -18.82
C GLY A 5 20.65 2.31 -18.78
N GLY A 6 20.98 3.51 -18.28
CA GLY A 6 20.05 4.64 -18.28
C GLY A 6 19.69 5.12 -19.68
N ALA A 7 20.57 4.92 -20.68
CA ALA A 7 20.32 5.32 -22.07
C ALA A 7 19.09 4.64 -22.68
N TYR A 8 18.66 3.50 -22.14
CA TYR A 8 17.44 2.84 -22.59
C TYR A 8 16.15 3.54 -22.15
N VAL A 9 16.18 4.41 -21.14
CA VAL A 9 14.98 5.18 -20.72
C VAL A 9 14.46 6.04 -21.88
N PRO A 10 15.26 6.94 -22.48
CA PRO A 10 14.82 7.68 -23.66
C PRO A 10 14.75 6.81 -24.92
N ALA A 11 15.68 5.87 -25.12
CA ALA A 11 15.73 5.08 -26.37
C ALA A 11 14.57 4.07 -26.52
N MET A 12 13.86 3.74 -25.44
CA MET A 12 12.68 2.87 -25.46
C MET A 12 11.38 3.62 -25.12
N ALA A 13 11.42 4.95 -25.03
CA ALA A 13 10.21 5.76 -24.90
C ALA A 13 9.53 5.91 -26.26
N ASP A 14 8.20 6.08 -26.27
CA ASP A 14 7.44 6.33 -27.50
C ASP A 14 7.81 7.68 -28.15
N GLU A 15 8.13 8.68 -27.32
CA GLU A 15 8.66 9.99 -27.71
C GLU A 15 9.71 10.46 -26.70
N ALA A 16 10.87 10.94 -27.16
CA ALA A 16 11.98 11.41 -26.34
C ALA A 16 12.34 12.89 -26.63
N ILE A 17 12.58 13.66 -25.57
CA ILE A 17 12.90 15.10 -25.62
C ILE A 17 14.30 15.31 -25.03
N MET A 18 15.15 16.06 -25.73
CA MET A 18 16.50 16.42 -25.26
C MET A 18 16.72 17.92 -25.23
N VAL A 19 17.29 18.41 -24.13
CA VAL A 19 17.72 19.81 -23.98
C VAL A 19 19.11 19.99 -24.59
N ARG A 20 19.26 20.93 -25.52
CA ARG A 20 20.52 21.22 -26.21
C ARG A 20 21.63 21.68 -25.27
N ASN A 21 22.88 21.34 -25.60
CA ASN A 21 24.08 21.73 -24.84
C ASN A 21 23.99 21.37 -23.33
N GLN A 22 23.22 20.34 -22.98
CA GLN A 22 22.94 19.96 -21.58
C GLN A 22 22.64 18.47 -21.45
N ALA A 23 21.68 17.97 -22.24
CA ALA A 23 21.29 16.57 -22.22
C ALA A 23 22.27 15.74 -23.05
N THR A 24 22.67 14.60 -22.51
CA THR A 24 23.55 13.64 -23.17
C THR A 24 23.07 12.22 -22.98
N ILE A 25 23.08 11.41 -24.04
CA ILE A 25 22.70 10.00 -24.05
C ILE A 25 23.84 9.18 -24.67
N PHE A 26 24.28 8.10 -24.00
CA PHE A 26 25.23 7.15 -24.60
C PHE A 26 25.28 5.84 -23.82
N LEU A 27 25.53 4.72 -24.51
CA LEU A 27 25.78 3.43 -23.86
C LEU A 27 27.14 3.39 -23.15
N ALA A 28 28.13 4.09 -23.70
CA ALA A 28 29.46 4.22 -23.12
C ALA A 28 29.82 5.70 -23.09
N GLY A 29 30.01 6.27 -21.89
CA GLY A 29 30.43 7.68 -21.77
C GLY A 29 31.87 7.92 -22.23
N PRO A 30 32.28 9.19 -22.36
CA PRO A 30 33.62 9.54 -22.85
C PRO A 30 34.79 8.84 -22.14
N PRO A 31 34.78 8.63 -20.80
CA PRO A 31 35.84 7.88 -20.14
C PRO A 31 35.98 6.44 -20.64
N LEU A 32 34.86 5.77 -20.94
CA LEU A 32 34.85 4.39 -21.40
C LEU A 32 35.27 4.30 -22.88
N VAL A 33 34.83 5.25 -23.72
CA VAL A 33 35.28 5.36 -25.12
C VAL A 33 36.79 5.53 -25.18
N LYS A 34 37.35 6.44 -24.37
CA LYS A 34 38.80 6.66 -24.27
C LYS A 34 39.54 5.42 -23.81
N ALA A 35 39.03 4.72 -22.79
CA ALA A 35 39.66 3.52 -22.27
C ALA A 35 39.67 2.36 -23.29
N ALA A 36 38.60 2.22 -24.08
CA ALA A 36 38.45 1.12 -25.02
C ALA A 36 39.15 1.36 -26.37
N THR A 37 39.22 2.61 -26.83
CA THR A 37 39.64 2.94 -28.21
C THR A 37 40.79 3.94 -28.29
N GLY A 38 41.10 4.64 -27.20
CA GLY A 38 42.03 5.78 -27.18
C GLY A 38 41.42 7.10 -27.69
N GLU A 39 40.20 7.10 -28.21
CA GLU A 39 39.50 8.29 -28.71
C GLU A 39 39.18 9.26 -27.56
N VAL A 40 39.43 10.56 -27.79
CA VAL A 40 39.06 11.63 -26.85
C VAL A 40 37.98 12.47 -27.50
N VAL A 41 36.77 12.37 -26.95
CA VAL A 41 35.56 13.05 -27.44
C VAL A 41 34.83 13.69 -26.26
N SER A 42 34.17 14.84 -26.47
CA SER A 42 33.37 15.46 -25.41
C SER A 42 32.03 14.74 -25.24
N ALA A 43 31.33 14.97 -24.13
CA ALA A 43 30.02 14.36 -23.93
C ALA A 43 28.96 14.89 -24.92
N GLU A 44 29.07 16.17 -25.33
CA GLU A 44 28.17 16.79 -26.31
C GLU A 44 28.43 16.23 -27.71
N ASP A 45 29.70 16.07 -28.11
CA ASP A 45 30.04 15.52 -29.42
C ASP A 45 29.74 14.02 -29.52
N LEU A 46 29.83 13.30 -28.40
CA LEU A 46 29.56 11.85 -28.37
C LEU A 46 28.06 11.52 -28.41
N GLY A 47 27.22 12.33 -27.77
CA GLY A 47 25.81 12.01 -27.58
C GLY A 47 24.95 13.16 -27.08
N GLY A 48 25.27 14.39 -27.48
CA GLY A 48 24.47 15.58 -27.20
C GLY A 48 23.14 15.60 -27.97
N ALA A 49 22.31 16.60 -27.68
CA ALA A 49 21.00 16.73 -28.32
C ALA A 49 21.11 16.93 -29.84
N ASP A 50 22.14 17.64 -30.30
CA ASP A 50 22.40 17.81 -31.74
C ASP A 50 22.69 16.47 -32.42
N VAL A 51 23.46 15.58 -31.78
CA VAL A 51 23.74 14.23 -32.29
C VAL A 51 22.46 13.40 -32.39
N HIS A 52 21.61 13.44 -31.36
CA HIS A 52 20.44 12.57 -31.28
C HIS A 52 19.22 13.07 -32.04
N CYS A 53 18.95 14.38 -32.05
CA CYS A 53 17.80 14.93 -32.77
C CYS A 53 18.06 15.19 -34.26
N LYS A 54 19.33 15.33 -34.69
CA LYS A 54 19.65 15.65 -36.10
C LYS A 54 20.28 14.49 -36.87
N THR A 55 20.97 13.57 -36.20
CA THR A 55 21.77 12.53 -36.88
C THR A 55 21.27 11.12 -36.60
N SER A 56 21.26 10.69 -35.33
CA SER A 56 20.96 9.29 -35.01
C SER A 56 19.47 8.98 -34.87
N GLY A 57 18.63 9.97 -34.54
CA GLY A 57 17.18 9.77 -34.34
C GLY A 57 16.82 9.07 -33.03
N VAL A 58 17.72 9.04 -32.04
CA VAL A 58 17.44 8.50 -30.69
C VAL A 58 16.49 9.42 -29.90
N ALA A 59 16.39 10.70 -30.28
CA ALA A 59 15.48 11.67 -29.70
C ALA A 59 14.65 12.36 -30.79
N ASP A 60 13.40 12.68 -30.46
CA ASP A 60 12.39 13.16 -31.41
C ASP A 60 12.21 14.68 -31.34
N HIS A 61 12.45 15.26 -30.15
CA HIS A 61 12.20 16.68 -29.89
C HIS A 61 13.45 17.39 -29.35
N TYR A 62 13.81 18.51 -29.98
CA TYR A 62 14.95 19.35 -29.61
C TYR A 62 14.47 20.56 -28.80
N ALA A 63 14.88 20.64 -27.53
CA ALA A 63 14.48 21.70 -26.61
C ALA A 63 15.63 22.68 -26.33
N ASP A 64 15.31 23.96 -26.19
CA ASP A 64 16.30 25.02 -25.94
C ASP A 64 16.75 25.10 -24.47
N ASN A 65 15.87 24.71 -23.55
CA ASN A 65 16.07 24.69 -22.11
C ASN A 65 15.01 23.78 -21.45
N ASP A 66 15.11 23.62 -20.13
CA ASP A 66 14.19 22.77 -19.35
C ASP A 66 12.72 23.21 -19.47
N GLU A 67 12.43 24.51 -19.48
CA GLU A 67 11.06 25.03 -19.61
C GLU A 67 10.45 24.66 -20.98
N HIS A 68 11.22 24.80 -22.06
CA HIS A 68 10.81 24.37 -23.38
C HIS A 68 10.61 22.84 -23.43
N ALA A 69 11.49 22.06 -22.80
CA ALA A 69 11.34 20.60 -22.73
C ALA A 69 10.04 20.18 -22.01
N LEU A 70 9.69 20.84 -20.90
CA LEU A 70 8.43 20.59 -20.20
C LEU A 70 7.21 20.99 -21.04
N ALA A 71 7.30 22.08 -21.80
CA ALA A 71 6.24 22.48 -22.73
C ALA A 71 6.06 21.47 -23.89
N LEU A 72 7.15 20.88 -24.39
CA LEU A 72 7.11 19.78 -25.36
C LEU A 72 6.46 18.53 -24.76
N ALA A 73 6.85 18.13 -23.55
CA ALA A 73 6.26 16.97 -22.88
C ALA A 73 4.74 17.13 -22.71
N ARG A 74 4.26 18.32 -22.32
CA ARG A 74 2.82 18.62 -22.25
C ARG A 74 2.12 18.51 -23.61
N ARG A 75 2.80 18.87 -24.70
CA ARG A 75 2.26 18.72 -26.07
C ARG A 75 2.15 17.25 -26.48
N SER A 76 3.14 16.41 -26.16
CA SER A 76 3.05 14.96 -26.41
C SER A 76 1.85 14.36 -25.66
N ILE A 77 1.70 14.68 -24.37
CA ILE A 77 0.54 14.23 -23.57
C ILE A 77 -0.81 14.72 -24.14
N ALA A 78 -0.87 15.94 -24.67
CA ALA A 78 -2.10 16.49 -25.27
C ALA A 78 -2.56 15.73 -26.54
N ASN A 79 -1.66 15.00 -27.20
CA ASN A 79 -1.92 14.30 -28.45
C ASN A 79 -2.13 12.78 -28.29
N LEU A 80 -2.23 12.27 -27.05
CA LEU A 80 -2.38 10.83 -26.79
C LEU A 80 -3.70 10.21 -27.26
N ASN A 81 -4.68 11.01 -27.68
CA ASN A 81 -6.06 10.56 -27.91
C ASN A 81 -6.60 9.74 -26.72
N TRP A 82 -6.24 10.17 -25.51
CA TRP A 82 -6.43 9.40 -24.28
C TRP A 82 -7.88 9.42 -23.80
N ARG A 83 -8.42 8.26 -23.44
CA ARG A 83 -9.75 8.10 -22.84
C ARG A 83 -9.70 7.09 -21.70
N LYS A 84 -10.20 7.47 -20.52
CA LYS A 84 -10.33 6.57 -19.36
C LYS A 84 -11.28 5.41 -19.68
N LEU A 85 -10.92 4.20 -19.28
CA LEU A 85 -11.68 2.98 -19.57
C LEU A 85 -12.51 2.46 -18.39
N GLY A 86 -12.15 2.83 -17.15
CA GLY A 86 -12.87 2.43 -15.95
C GLY A 86 -14.23 3.10 -15.86
N VAL A 87 -15.26 2.31 -15.60
CA VAL A 87 -16.64 2.77 -15.48
C VAL A 87 -17.19 2.37 -14.11
N LEU A 88 -17.69 3.35 -13.38
CA LEU A 88 -18.43 3.20 -12.13
C LEU A 88 -19.69 4.04 -12.19
N ASN A 89 -20.71 3.65 -11.43
CA ASN A 89 -21.91 4.46 -11.26
C ASN A 89 -21.67 5.52 -10.17
N ASN A 90 -20.98 6.59 -10.56
CA ASN A 90 -20.59 7.67 -9.65
C ASN A 90 -21.80 8.56 -9.29
N ARG A 91 -21.70 9.22 -8.14
CA ARG A 91 -22.66 10.23 -7.65
C ARG A 91 -21.97 11.59 -7.54
N ALA A 92 -22.77 12.64 -7.36
CA ALA A 92 -22.24 13.94 -6.98
C ALA A 92 -21.48 13.81 -5.64
N PRO A 93 -20.22 14.28 -5.54
CA PRO A 93 -19.48 14.25 -4.29
C PRO A 93 -20.18 15.05 -3.18
N ILE A 94 -20.25 14.48 -1.98
CA ILE A 94 -20.76 15.17 -0.78
C ILE A 94 -19.66 15.13 0.28
N ALA A 95 -19.37 16.26 0.93
CA ALA A 95 -18.42 16.27 2.04
C ALA A 95 -18.92 15.41 3.23
N PRO A 96 -18.03 14.83 4.05
CA PRO A 96 -18.44 14.22 5.32
C PRO A 96 -19.12 15.25 6.24
N LEU A 97 -19.91 14.79 7.21
CA LEU A 97 -20.57 15.65 8.21
C LEU A 97 -19.64 16.11 9.33
N HIS A 98 -18.43 15.55 9.39
CA HIS A 98 -17.43 15.79 10.42
C HIS A 98 -16.15 16.34 9.78
N ASP A 99 -15.41 17.16 10.51
CA ASP A 99 -14.12 17.67 10.04
C ASP A 99 -13.12 16.50 9.92
N ALA A 100 -12.28 16.54 8.89
CA ALA A 100 -11.22 15.56 8.71
C ALA A 100 -10.17 15.65 9.83
N GLU A 101 -9.93 16.84 10.40
CA GLU A 101 -8.97 17.04 11.50
C GLU A 101 -9.42 16.36 12.80
N GLU A 102 -10.72 16.07 12.96
CA GLU A 102 -11.21 15.30 14.11
C GLU A 102 -10.58 13.89 14.17
N LEU A 103 -10.07 13.36 13.05
CA LEU A 103 -9.35 12.07 13.01
C LEU A 103 -8.15 12.03 13.96
N TYR A 104 -7.50 13.17 14.23
CA TYR A 104 -6.40 13.24 15.18
C TYR A 104 -6.82 12.87 16.61
N GLY A 105 -8.08 13.14 16.98
CA GLY A 105 -8.64 12.83 18.29
C GLY A 105 -9.37 11.48 18.36
N VAL A 106 -9.71 10.87 17.21
CA VAL A 106 -10.37 9.57 17.14
C VAL A 106 -9.42 8.43 17.50
N ILE A 107 -8.16 8.51 17.05
CA ILE A 107 -7.18 7.47 17.33
C ILE A 107 -6.64 7.62 18.76
N PRO A 108 -6.76 6.58 19.61
CA PRO A 108 -6.22 6.63 20.95
C PRO A 108 -4.69 6.78 20.94
N ALA A 109 -4.17 7.56 21.90
CA ALA A 109 -2.72 7.70 22.09
C ALA A 109 -2.06 6.36 22.51
N ASP A 110 -2.77 5.54 23.28
CA ASP A 110 -2.37 4.15 23.54
C ASP A 110 -2.86 3.25 22.40
N ALA A 111 -1.94 2.72 21.60
CA ALA A 111 -2.24 1.83 20.48
C ALA A 111 -2.97 0.53 20.88
N LYS A 112 -2.99 0.16 22.17
CA LYS A 112 -3.73 -0.99 22.69
C LYS A 112 -5.16 -0.66 23.09
N GLN A 113 -5.50 0.62 23.25
CA GLN A 113 -6.84 1.04 23.63
C GLN A 113 -7.81 0.80 22.45
N PRO A 114 -8.91 0.05 22.65
CA PRO A 114 -9.93 -0.11 21.62
C PRO A 114 -10.62 1.23 21.32
N PHE A 115 -11.02 1.42 20.06
CA PHE A 115 -11.90 2.48 19.62
C PHE A 115 -12.86 1.94 18.56
N ASP A 116 -13.96 2.65 18.26
CA ASP A 116 -14.87 2.26 17.18
C ASP A 116 -14.37 2.80 15.84
N VAL A 117 -13.98 1.91 14.94
CA VAL A 117 -13.47 2.28 13.60
C VAL A 117 -14.51 3.00 12.74
N ARG A 118 -15.81 2.91 13.09
CA ARG A 118 -16.87 3.69 12.43
C ARG A 118 -16.65 5.19 12.55
N GLU A 119 -16.00 5.66 13.61
CA GLU A 119 -15.62 7.07 13.78
C GLU A 119 -14.63 7.54 12.70
N VAL A 120 -13.73 6.65 12.26
CA VAL A 120 -12.84 6.94 11.13
C VAL A 120 -13.64 6.97 9.82
N ILE A 121 -14.49 5.96 9.60
CA ILE A 121 -15.32 5.84 8.38
C ILE A 121 -16.20 7.08 8.20
N ALA A 122 -16.86 7.54 9.26
CA ALA A 122 -17.76 8.70 9.23
C ALA A 122 -17.06 10.00 8.78
N ARG A 123 -15.75 10.13 9.00
CA ARG A 123 -14.94 11.30 8.63
C ARG A 123 -14.34 11.22 7.23
N ILE A 124 -14.38 10.05 6.57
CA ILE A 124 -13.80 9.88 5.23
C ILE A 124 -14.84 9.65 4.13
N VAL A 125 -16.05 9.19 4.45
CA VAL A 125 -17.09 8.91 3.45
C VAL A 125 -18.05 10.07 3.22
N ASP A 126 -18.62 10.11 2.02
CA ASP A 126 -19.54 11.16 1.58
C ASP A 126 -20.78 11.23 2.46
N GLY A 127 -21.08 12.43 2.97
CA GLY A 127 -22.22 12.68 3.87
C GLY A 127 -22.20 11.86 5.16
N SER A 128 -21.06 11.25 5.52
CA SER A 128 -20.95 10.29 6.62
C SER A 128 -21.95 9.13 6.54
N VAL A 129 -22.42 8.81 5.32
CA VAL A 129 -23.38 7.73 5.07
C VAL A 129 -22.64 6.42 4.83
N PHE A 130 -22.93 5.42 5.65
CA PHE A 130 -22.33 4.09 5.57
C PHE A 130 -23.38 3.00 5.78
N ASP A 131 -23.60 2.18 4.75
CA ASP A 131 -24.54 1.07 4.77
C ASP A 131 -23.84 -0.20 5.26
N GLU A 132 -23.92 -0.47 6.57
CA GLU A 132 -23.17 -1.56 7.19
C GLU A 132 -23.75 -2.95 6.84
N PHE A 133 -22.90 -3.81 6.28
CA PHE A 133 -23.19 -5.20 5.99
C PHE A 133 -22.88 -6.08 7.21
N LYS A 134 -23.81 -6.96 7.58
CA LYS A 134 -23.65 -7.87 8.73
C LYS A 134 -23.21 -7.14 10.01
N ALA A 135 -23.87 -6.03 10.34
CA ALA A 135 -23.51 -5.18 11.48
C ALA A 135 -23.40 -5.95 12.81
N LEU A 136 -24.28 -6.94 13.02
CA LEU A 136 -24.36 -7.71 14.26
C LEU A 136 -23.62 -9.07 14.22
N PHE A 137 -22.85 -9.36 13.17
CA PHE A 137 -22.13 -10.63 13.02
C PHE A 137 -20.64 -10.36 12.73
N GLY A 138 -19.74 -11.03 13.45
CA GLY A 138 -18.30 -10.82 13.27
C GLY A 138 -17.89 -9.35 13.47
N ALA A 139 -18.41 -8.70 14.51
CA ALA A 139 -18.35 -7.24 14.73
C ALA A 139 -16.92 -6.65 14.85
N THR A 140 -15.90 -7.49 14.97
CA THR A 140 -14.48 -7.08 14.94
C THR A 140 -13.96 -6.79 13.54
N LEU A 141 -14.77 -7.02 12.50
CA LEU A 141 -14.56 -6.54 11.15
C LEU A 141 -15.81 -5.79 10.69
N VAL A 142 -15.68 -4.48 10.53
CA VAL A 142 -16.73 -3.62 9.99
C VAL A 142 -16.67 -3.70 8.48
N CYS A 143 -17.80 -4.00 7.84
CA CYS A 143 -17.92 -4.06 6.39
C CYS A 143 -19.14 -3.26 5.96
N GLY A 144 -19.04 -2.50 4.88
CA GLY A 144 -20.18 -1.76 4.37
C GLY A 144 -19.88 -0.94 3.13
N PHE A 145 -20.95 -0.46 2.51
CA PHE A 145 -20.87 0.33 1.29
C PHE A 145 -20.97 1.82 1.61
N ALA A 146 -20.22 2.62 0.87
CA ALA A 146 -20.27 4.08 0.95
C ALA A 146 -19.83 4.70 -0.38
N HIS A 147 -19.70 6.03 -0.41
CA HIS A 147 -19.03 6.74 -1.49
C HIS A 147 -17.89 7.60 -0.93
N ILE A 148 -16.82 7.79 -1.70
CA ILE A 148 -15.74 8.73 -1.41
C ILE A 148 -15.53 9.58 -2.65
N GLN A 149 -15.73 10.91 -2.52
CA GLN A 149 -15.72 11.84 -3.64
C GLN A 149 -16.61 11.39 -4.81
N GLY A 150 -17.80 10.87 -4.50
CA GLY A 150 -18.76 10.38 -5.49
C GLY A 150 -18.48 8.98 -6.04
N TYR A 151 -17.31 8.38 -5.78
CA TYR A 151 -17.01 7.00 -6.22
C TYR A 151 -17.57 5.98 -5.23
N PRO A 152 -18.30 4.94 -5.67
CA PRO A 152 -18.74 3.88 -4.77
C PRO A 152 -17.54 3.09 -4.24
N VAL A 153 -17.55 2.76 -2.95
CA VAL A 153 -16.50 1.97 -2.28
C VAL A 153 -17.10 0.92 -1.36
N ALA A 154 -16.43 -0.22 -1.27
CA ALA A 154 -16.71 -1.29 -0.34
C ALA A 154 -15.61 -1.33 0.72
N ILE A 155 -15.95 -0.94 1.96
CA ILE A 155 -14.97 -0.74 3.04
C ILE A 155 -14.92 -1.99 3.92
N LEU A 156 -13.71 -2.45 4.24
CA LEU A 156 -13.42 -3.44 5.27
C LEU A 156 -12.46 -2.83 6.29
N ALA A 157 -12.90 -2.69 7.54
CA ALA A 157 -12.15 -1.99 8.57
C ALA A 157 -12.07 -2.83 9.84
N ASN A 158 -10.85 -2.99 10.39
CA ASN A 158 -10.67 -3.73 11.63
C ASN A 158 -11.23 -2.94 12.81
N ASN A 159 -11.94 -3.65 13.69
CA ASN A 159 -12.52 -3.14 14.93
C ASN A 159 -12.20 -4.09 16.10
N GLY A 160 -10.99 -4.67 16.07
CA GLY A 160 -10.52 -5.68 17.00
C GLY A 160 -9.85 -6.88 16.33
N ILE A 161 -9.63 -7.94 17.11
CA ILE A 161 -9.03 -9.22 16.68
C ILE A 161 -9.97 -9.95 15.71
N LEU A 162 -9.43 -10.63 14.69
CA LEU A 162 -10.24 -11.40 13.75
C LEU A 162 -10.66 -12.77 14.31
N PHE A 163 -11.95 -13.06 14.21
CA PHE A 163 -12.55 -14.37 14.47
C PHE A 163 -12.92 -15.06 13.14
N ALA A 164 -13.35 -16.33 13.22
CA ALA A 164 -13.83 -17.07 12.05
C ALA A 164 -15.01 -16.35 11.38
N GLU A 165 -15.94 -15.83 12.18
CA GLU A 165 -17.11 -15.07 11.76
C GLU A 165 -16.69 -13.80 11.02
N SER A 166 -15.67 -13.10 11.51
CA SER A 166 -15.12 -11.89 10.89
C SER A 166 -14.55 -12.23 9.50
N ALA A 167 -13.80 -13.32 9.38
CA ALA A 167 -13.22 -13.75 8.11
C ALA A 167 -14.30 -14.22 7.10
N GLN A 168 -15.33 -14.94 7.55
CA GLN A 168 -16.47 -15.31 6.72
C GLN A 168 -17.26 -14.09 6.24
N LYS A 169 -17.49 -13.12 7.13
CA LYS A 169 -18.12 -11.83 6.80
C LYS A 169 -17.32 -11.10 5.72
N GLY A 170 -16.01 -10.96 5.91
CA GLY A 170 -15.13 -10.28 4.98
C GLY A 170 -15.08 -10.95 3.60
N ALA A 171 -14.95 -12.29 3.56
CA ALA A 171 -14.94 -13.04 2.30
C ALA A 171 -16.23 -12.81 1.50
N HIS A 172 -17.40 -12.99 2.13
CA HIS A 172 -18.69 -12.75 1.50
C HIS A 172 -18.85 -11.29 1.05
N PHE A 173 -18.40 -10.33 1.86
CA PHE A 173 -18.49 -8.93 1.48
C PHE A 173 -17.64 -8.60 0.25
N ILE A 174 -16.44 -9.18 0.14
CA ILE A 174 -15.60 -9.05 -1.06
C ILE A 174 -16.28 -9.67 -2.28
N GLU A 175 -16.93 -10.85 -2.15
CA GLU A 175 -17.70 -11.44 -3.24
C GLU A 175 -18.78 -10.48 -3.76
N LEU A 176 -19.53 -9.81 -2.87
CA LEU A 176 -20.53 -8.82 -3.25
C LEU A 176 -19.92 -7.62 -3.98
N ALA A 177 -18.80 -7.09 -3.47
CA ALA A 177 -18.09 -5.97 -4.10
C ALA A 177 -17.57 -6.35 -5.50
N CYS A 178 -16.94 -7.52 -5.62
CA CYS A 178 -16.42 -8.07 -6.87
C CYS A 178 -17.54 -8.32 -7.89
N GLN A 179 -18.66 -8.89 -7.47
CA GLN A 179 -19.83 -9.11 -8.33
C GLN A 179 -20.36 -7.80 -8.92
N ARG A 180 -20.26 -6.70 -8.16
CA ARG A 180 -20.77 -5.38 -8.54
C ARG A 180 -19.70 -4.48 -9.18
N GLY A 181 -18.46 -4.94 -9.29
CA GLY A 181 -17.34 -4.12 -9.79
C GLY A 181 -16.99 -2.93 -8.89
N ILE A 182 -17.27 -3.01 -7.58
CA ILE A 182 -17.04 -1.90 -6.63
C ILE A 182 -15.61 -1.98 -6.07
N PRO A 183 -14.83 -0.89 -6.11
CA PRO A 183 -13.51 -0.82 -5.48
C PRO A 183 -13.53 -1.16 -3.99
N LEU A 184 -12.48 -1.82 -3.51
CA LEU A 184 -12.32 -2.21 -2.12
C LEU A 184 -11.38 -1.25 -1.39
N LEU A 185 -11.77 -0.84 -0.18
CA LEU A 185 -10.93 -0.08 0.74
C LEU A 185 -10.71 -0.88 2.03
N PHE A 186 -9.45 -1.11 2.38
CA PHE A 186 -9.05 -1.80 3.60
C PHE A 186 -8.46 -0.80 4.60
N LEU A 187 -9.05 -0.69 5.78
CA LEU A 187 -8.52 0.09 6.90
C LEU A 187 -7.91 -0.87 7.93
N GLN A 188 -6.58 -0.97 7.93
CA GLN A 188 -5.87 -1.91 8.79
C GLN A 188 -5.63 -1.35 10.18
N ASN A 189 -6.17 -2.04 11.17
CA ASN A 189 -5.79 -1.94 12.58
C ASN A 189 -5.91 -3.33 13.21
N ILE A 190 -5.00 -4.22 12.83
CA ILE A 190 -5.07 -5.65 13.11
C ILE A 190 -3.85 -6.14 13.89
N THR A 191 -4.13 -6.77 15.03
CA THR A 191 -3.14 -7.42 15.90
C THR A 191 -3.01 -8.92 15.62
N GLY A 192 -3.97 -9.52 14.90
CA GLY A 192 -3.94 -10.91 14.47
C GLY A 192 -5.31 -11.58 14.54
N PHE A 193 -5.29 -12.92 14.46
CA PHE A 193 -6.45 -13.77 14.67
C PHE A 193 -6.53 -14.22 16.13
N MET A 194 -7.74 -14.59 16.58
CA MET A 194 -7.92 -15.17 17.90
C MET A 194 -7.18 -16.51 17.99
N VAL A 195 -6.52 -16.77 19.12
CA VAL A 195 -5.76 -18.00 19.37
C VAL A 195 -6.42 -18.88 20.44
N GLY A 196 -6.22 -20.18 20.35
CA GLY A 196 -6.65 -21.16 21.36
C GLY A 196 -7.29 -22.41 20.77
N GLN A 197 -7.23 -23.52 21.51
CA GLN A 197 -7.64 -24.85 21.04
C GLN A 197 -9.07 -24.87 20.44
N LYS A 198 -10.03 -24.20 21.08
CA LYS A 198 -11.42 -24.14 20.60
C LYS A 198 -11.56 -23.42 19.25
N TYR A 199 -10.73 -22.41 18.99
CA TYR A 199 -10.78 -21.64 17.74
C TYR A 199 -10.09 -22.39 16.60
N GLU A 200 -8.98 -23.07 16.90
CA GLU A 200 -8.32 -23.97 15.95
C GLU A 200 -9.23 -25.14 15.56
N ALA A 201 -9.84 -25.82 16.54
CA ALA A 201 -10.81 -26.89 16.29
C ALA A 201 -12.06 -26.39 15.55
N GLY A 202 -12.48 -25.15 15.81
CA GLY A 202 -13.53 -24.45 15.08
C GLY A 202 -13.14 -24.05 13.65
N GLY A 203 -11.89 -24.27 13.23
CA GLY A 203 -11.42 -24.05 11.87
C GLY A 203 -11.05 -22.61 11.56
N ILE A 204 -10.59 -21.81 12.53
CA ILE A 204 -10.19 -20.41 12.31
C ILE A 204 -9.21 -20.26 11.14
N ALA A 205 -8.30 -21.21 10.95
CA ALA A 205 -7.39 -21.25 9.82
C ALA A 205 -8.12 -21.33 8.46
N LYS A 206 -9.10 -22.24 8.29
CA LYS A 206 -9.85 -22.36 7.03
C LYS A 206 -10.77 -21.17 6.79
N HIS A 207 -11.27 -20.53 7.85
CA HIS A 207 -12.10 -19.33 7.73
C HIS A 207 -11.25 -18.11 7.34
N GLY A 208 -10.07 -17.93 7.96
CA GLY A 208 -9.08 -16.94 7.53
C GLY A 208 -8.64 -17.15 6.08
N ALA A 209 -8.43 -18.41 5.66
CA ALA A 209 -8.06 -18.74 4.28
C ALA A 209 -9.13 -18.33 3.25
N LYS A 210 -10.44 -18.35 3.60
CA LYS A 210 -11.49 -17.83 2.71
C LYS A 210 -11.32 -16.33 2.48
N LEU A 211 -11.04 -15.56 3.53
CA LEU A 211 -10.80 -14.12 3.42
C LEU A 211 -9.57 -13.85 2.53
N VAL A 212 -8.46 -14.54 2.78
CA VAL A 212 -7.23 -14.37 1.99
C VAL A 212 -7.44 -14.72 0.51
N ASN A 213 -8.14 -15.82 0.21
CA ASN A 213 -8.49 -16.19 -1.17
C ASN A 213 -9.32 -15.07 -1.83
N ALA A 214 -10.36 -14.57 -1.14
CA ALA A 214 -11.19 -13.49 -1.66
C ALA A 214 -10.38 -12.22 -1.98
N VAL A 215 -9.48 -11.81 -1.06
CA VAL A 215 -8.58 -10.66 -1.25
C VAL A 215 -7.61 -10.86 -2.42
N ALA A 216 -7.01 -12.05 -2.52
CA ALA A 216 -6.02 -12.36 -3.56
C ALA A 216 -6.64 -12.39 -4.96
N CYS A 217 -7.84 -12.97 -5.08
CA CYS A 217 -8.50 -13.12 -6.37
C CYS A 217 -9.24 -11.86 -6.84
N ALA A 218 -9.65 -10.98 -5.93
CA ALA A 218 -10.38 -9.76 -6.27
C ALA A 218 -9.61 -8.89 -7.30
N LYS A 219 -10.27 -8.64 -8.43
CA LYS A 219 -9.77 -7.86 -9.59
C LYS A 219 -10.28 -6.42 -9.65
N VAL A 220 -11.27 -6.07 -8.83
CA VAL A 220 -11.64 -4.67 -8.59
C VAL A 220 -10.44 -3.89 -8.02
N PRO A 221 -10.34 -2.56 -8.23
CA PRO A 221 -9.30 -1.77 -7.60
C PRO A 221 -9.34 -1.94 -6.07
N LYS A 222 -8.20 -2.23 -5.46
CA LYS A 222 -8.02 -2.38 -4.02
C LYS A 222 -7.14 -1.25 -3.50
N PHE A 223 -7.49 -0.67 -2.36
CA PHE A 223 -6.72 0.37 -1.68
C PHE A 223 -6.58 0.00 -0.21
N THR A 224 -5.41 0.25 0.35
CA THR A 224 -5.12 -0.10 1.75
C THR A 224 -4.58 1.11 2.49
N VAL A 225 -5.11 1.37 3.69
CA VAL A 225 -4.57 2.37 4.62
C VAL A 225 -4.33 1.68 5.96
N ILE A 226 -3.10 1.70 6.44
CA ILE A 226 -2.76 1.21 7.78
C ILE A 226 -2.96 2.36 8.76
N ILE A 227 -4.05 2.29 9.52
CA ILE A 227 -4.46 3.32 10.49
C ILE A 227 -4.03 2.98 11.93
N GLY A 228 -3.49 1.78 12.16
CA GLY A 228 -3.01 1.30 13.45
C GLY A 228 -2.02 0.15 13.30
N GLY A 229 -2.34 -1.02 13.86
CA GLY A 229 -1.52 -2.22 13.73
C GLY A 229 -1.64 -2.91 12.37
N SER A 230 -0.55 -3.48 11.87
CA SER A 230 -0.53 -4.42 10.75
C SER A 230 0.38 -5.59 11.10
N PHE A 231 -0.19 -6.60 11.79
CA PHE A 231 0.59 -7.70 12.34
C PHE A 231 0.19 -9.09 11.78
N GLY A 232 1.21 -9.87 11.43
CA GLY A 232 1.10 -11.29 11.09
C GLY A 232 0.07 -11.61 10.01
N ALA A 233 -0.67 -12.70 10.18
CA ALA A 233 -1.69 -13.14 9.22
C ALA A 233 -2.84 -12.13 9.01
N GLY A 234 -3.02 -11.19 9.94
CA GLY A 234 -3.98 -10.10 9.80
C GLY A 234 -3.66 -9.19 8.61
N ASN A 235 -2.37 -8.91 8.38
CA ASN A 235 -1.92 -8.13 7.22
C ASN A 235 -2.38 -8.78 5.91
N TYR A 236 -2.34 -10.11 5.82
CA TYR A 236 -2.71 -10.85 4.63
C TYR A 236 -4.21 -10.75 4.34
N GLY A 237 -5.04 -11.03 5.36
CA GLY A 237 -6.49 -10.98 5.23
C GLY A 237 -7.05 -9.57 4.98
N MET A 238 -6.27 -8.52 5.25
CA MET A 238 -6.67 -7.13 5.06
C MET A 238 -5.95 -6.45 3.87
N CYS A 239 -5.51 -7.23 2.87
CA CYS A 239 -4.89 -6.71 1.64
C CYS A 239 -3.58 -5.92 1.87
N GLY A 240 -2.65 -6.51 2.62
CA GLY A 240 -1.29 -5.99 2.75
C GLY A 240 -0.50 -5.98 1.42
N ARG A 241 0.76 -5.54 1.48
CA ARG A 241 1.59 -5.24 0.30
C ARG A 241 1.70 -6.39 -0.71
N ALA A 242 1.70 -7.64 -0.25
CA ALA A 242 1.80 -8.83 -1.09
C ALA A 242 0.52 -9.19 -1.89
N TYR A 243 -0.57 -8.41 -1.73
CA TYR A 243 -1.87 -8.67 -2.38
C TYR A 243 -2.22 -7.61 -3.44
N ASP A 244 -1.22 -6.84 -3.86
CA ASP A 244 -1.27 -5.84 -4.93
C ASP A 244 -2.46 -4.88 -4.82
N PRO A 245 -2.67 -4.19 -3.67
CA PRO A 245 -3.50 -2.99 -3.70
C PRO A 245 -2.88 -1.99 -4.69
N ARG A 246 -3.72 -1.25 -5.41
CA ARG A 246 -3.25 -0.20 -6.34
C ARG A 246 -2.36 0.81 -5.62
N PHE A 247 -2.70 1.09 -4.37
CA PHE A 247 -1.89 1.88 -3.45
C PHE A 247 -2.08 1.37 -2.02
N LEU A 248 -1.01 1.44 -1.24
CA LEU A 248 -0.99 1.17 0.19
C LEU A 248 -0.33 2.33 0.92
N TRP A 249 -1.02 2.95 1.87
CA TRP A 249 -0.45 4.02 2.71
C TRP A 249 -0.42 3.64 4.18
N MET A 250 0.42 4.35 4.94
CA MET A 250 0.48 4.25 6.39
C MET A 250 0.17 5.59 7.04
N TRP A 251 -0.53 5.57 8.17
CA TRP A 251 -0.58 6.71 9.08
C TRP A 251 0.67 6.79 9.96
N PRO A 252 0.99 7.97 10.53
CA PRO A 252 2.21 8.16 11.33
C PRO A 252 2.21 7.37 12.65
N ASN A 253 1.02 7.06 13.19
CA ASN A 253 0.87 6.24 14.39
C ASN A 253 0.95 4.74 14.12
N ALA A 254 0.91 4.31 12.86
CA ALA A 254 0.81 2.91 12.51
C ALA A 254 2.08 2.12 12.89
N ARG A 255 1.94 0.80 13.05
CA ARG A 255 3.07 -0.12 13.24
C ARG A 255 2.87 -1.38 12.42
N ILE A 256 3.94 -1.87 11.79
CA ILE A 256 3.93 -3.09 10.99
C ILE A 256 4.95 -4.11 11.52
N GLY A 257 4.62 -5.39 11.48
CA GLY A 257 5.55 -6.44 11.89
C GLY A 257 4.99 -7.84 11.72
N VAL A 258 5.84 -8.85 11.88
CA VAL A 258 5.40 -10.26 11.84
C VAL A 258 4.45 -10.59 13.01
N MET A 259 4.64 -9.92 14.15
CA MET A 259 3.77 -9.94 15.33
C MET A 259 4.03 -8.66 16.15
N GLY A 260 3.27 -8.43 17.23
CA GLY A 260 3.51 -7.29 18.11
C GLY A 260 4.82 -7.44 18.91
N ALA A 261 5.48 -6.32 19.24
CA ALA A 261 6.75 -6.32 19.97
C ALA A 261 6.68 -7.11 21.29
N GLU A 262 5.66 -6.85 22.10
CA GLU A 262 5.43 -7.55 23.37
C GLU A 262 5.18 -9.06 23.19
N GLN A 263 4.48 -9.44 22.12
CA GLN A 263 4.22 -10.84 21.81
C GLN A 263 5.52 -11.56 21.41
N ALA A 264 6.32 -10.95 20.54
CA ALA A 264 7.60 -11.51 20.11
C ALA A 264 8.56 -11.68 21.30
N ALA A 265 8.67 -10.65 22.13
CA ALA A 265 9.55 -10.67 23.27
C ALA A 265 9.07 -11.68 24.33
N GLY A 266 7.77 -11.75 24.59
CA GLY A 266 7.18 -12.73 25.52
C GLY A 266 7.38 -14.19 25.09
N VAL A 267 7.20 -14.50 23.80
CA VAL A 267 7.44 -15.87 23.27
C VAL A 267 8.91 -16.27 23.42
N LEU A 268 9.84 -15.38 23.10
CA LEU A 268 11.27 -15.66 23.22
C LEU A 268 11.72 -15.84 24.67
N VAL A 269 11.19 -15.03 25.59
CA VAL A 269 11.40 -15.18 27.03
C VAL A 269 10.88 -16.53 27.51
N GLN A 270 9.66 -16.91 27.15
CA GLN A 270 9.08 -18.19 27.54
C GLN A 270 9.92 -19.38 27.08
N VAL A 271 10.36 -19.38 25.80
CA VAL A 271 11.21 -20.45 25.26
C VAL A 271 12.55 -20.54 26.01
N LYS A 272 13.13 -19.39 26.39
CA LYS A 272 14.38 -19.38 27.17
C LYS A 272 14.19 -19.88 28.59
N HIS A 273 13.07 -19.55 29.23
CA HIS A 273 12.73 -20.08 30.54
C HIS A 273 12.55 -21.61 30.51
N GLU A 274 11.89 -22.16 29.48
CA GLU A 274 11.74 -23.61 29.30
C GLU A 274 13.08 -24.31 29.02
N GLN A 275 13.97 -23.68 28.25
CA GLN A 275 15.33 -24.19 27.99
C GLN A 275 16.19 -24.21 29.26
N ALA A 276 16.16 -23.13 30.04
CA ALA A 276 16.89 -23.01 31.30
C ALA A 276 16.40 -24.06 32.31
N ALA A 277 15.08 -24.20 32.47
CA ALA A 277 14.48 -25.21 33.34
C ALA A 277 14.87 -26.65 32.95
N ARG A 278 14.90 -26.98 31.64
CA ARG A 278 15.37 -28.28 31.15
C ARG A 278 16.87 -28.52 31.40
N ALA A 279 17.66 -27.45 31.44
CA ALA A 279 19.09 -27.51 31.73
C ALA A 279 19.42 -27.44 33.24
N GLY A 280 18.41 -27.32 34.12
CA GLY A 280 18.59 -27.20 35.56
C GLY A 280 19.12 -25.84 36.02
N HIS A 281 18.94 -24.79 35.22
CA HIS A 281 19.32 -23.42 35.55
C HIS A 281 18.07 -22.57 35.80
N ASP A 282 18.12 -21.72 36.82
CA ASP A 282 17.11 -20.68 37.05
C ASP A 282 17.32 -19.51 36.06
N PHE A 283 16.22 -18.92 35.62
CA PHE A 283 16.22 -17.75 34.73
C PHE A 283 15.71 -16.54 35.51
N SER A 284 16.61 -15.62 35.84
CA SER A 284 16.30 -14.48 36.69
C SER A 284 15.50 -13.40 35.95
N ALA A 285 14.77 -12.57 36.71
CA ALA A 285 14.05 -11.41 36.15
C ALA A 285 14.99 -10.41 35.45
N GLU A 286 16.27 -10.33 35.86
CA GLU A 286 17.26 -9.47 35.21
C GLU A 286 17.69 -10.02 33.84
N GLU A 287 17.87 -11.34 33.73
CA GLU A 287 18.17 -12.01 32.46
C GLU A 287 16.97 -11.94 31.50
N GLU A 288 15.75 -12.07 32.04
CA GLU A 288 14.52 -11.84 31.28
C GLU A 288 14.48 -10.42 30.69
N ALA A 289 14.70 -9.40 31.52
CA ALA A 289 14.70 -8.01 31.06
C ALA A 289 15.79 -7.75 30.00
N LYS A 290 17.00 -8.27 30.21
CA LYS A 290 18.12 -8.17 29.26
C LYS A 290 17.84 -8.84 27.92
N LEU A 291 17.06 -9.92 27.91
CA LEU A 291 16.61 -10.57 26.68
C LEU A 291 15.46 -9.80 26.02
N LYS A 292 14.51 -9.31 26.81
CA LYS A 292 13.27 -8.68 26.33
C LYS A 292 13.54 -7.33 25.66
N GLN A 293 14.35 -6.48 26.30
CA GLN A 293 14.59 -5.10 25.88
C GLN A 293 15.09 -4.96 24.42
N PRO A 294 16.14 -5.67 23.96
CA PRO A 294 16.61 -5.52 22.58
C PRO A 294 15.58 -5.98 21.54
N ILE A 295 14.69 -6.92 21.89
CA ILE A 295 13.61 -7.37 21.00
C ILE A 295 12.54 -6.27 20.87
N LEU A 296 12.15 -5.64 21.99
CA LEU A 296 11.20 -4.53 21.97
C LEU A 296 11.72 -3.37 21.12
N GLU A 297 12.98 -2.98 21.31
CA GLU A 297 13.65 -1.93 20.53
C GLU A 297 13.76 -2.28 19.05
N GLN A 298 14.08 -3.54 18.73
CA GLN A 298 14.13 -4.01 17.35
C GLN A 298 12.76 -3.84 16.66
N TYR A 299 11.69 -4.28 17.31
CA TYR A 299 10.34 -4.23 16.74
C TYR A 299 9.83 -2.79 16.62
N GLU A 300 10.09 -1.93 17.60
CA GLU A 300 9.70 -0.52 17.52
C GLU A 300 10.44 0.18 16.36
N ARG A 301 11.74 -0.05 16.23
CA ARG A 301 12.53 0.53 15.13
C ARG A 301 12.10 0.01 13.76
N GLN A 302 11.93 -1.31 13.61
CA GLN A 302 11.61 -1.94 12.32
C GLN A 302 10.14 -1.78 11.93
N GLY A 303 9.25 -1.60 12.90
CA GLY A 303 7.83 -1.42 12.68
C GLY A 303 7.39 0.03 12.50
N HIS A 304 8.27 1.00 12.73
CA HIS A 304 7.98 2.42 12.56
C HIS A 304 7.64 2.75 11.09
N PRO A 305 6.66 3.64 10.79
CA PRO A 305 6.27 3.96 9.41
C PRO A 305 7.43 4.45 8.53
N TYR A 306 8.36 5.23 9.08
CA TYR A 306 9.57 5.65 8.35
C TYR A 306 10.49 4.49 7.96
N TYR A 307 10.56 3.42 8.77
CA TYR A 307 11.34 2.24 8.41
C TYR A 307 10.71 1.50 7.22
N SER A 308 9.38 1.39 7.24
CA SER A 308 8.55 0.80 6.19
C SER A 308 8.65 1.57 4.87
N SER A 309 8.39 2.88 4.93
CA SER A 309 8.34 3.74 3.74
C SER A 309 9.72 3.90 3.07
N ALA A 310 10.80 3.93 3.86
CA ALA A 310 12.18 3.90 3.34
C ALA A 310 12.52 2.61 2.54
N ARG A 311 11.65 1.59 2.60
CA ARG A 311 11.80 0.28 1.91
C ARG A 311 10.66 -0.01 0.93
N LEU A 312 9.79 0.96 0.67
CA LEU A 312 8.67 0.86 -0.27
C LEU A 312 7.68 -0.28 0.05
N TRP A 313 7.57 -0.63 1.34
CA TRP A 313 6.52 -1.55 1.81
C TRP A 313 5.14 -0.89 1.78
N ASP A 314 5.12 0.43 1.82
CA ASP A 314 4.02 1.34 1.54
C ASP A 314 4.44 2.36 0.46
N ASP A 315 3.45 3.05 -0.11
CA ASP A 315 3.60 4.09 -1.12
C ASP A 315 3.66 5.49 -0.49
N GLY A 316 3.77 5.58 0.83
CA GLY A 316 3.93 6.82 1.57
C GLY A 316 3.26 6.81 2.94
N VAL A 317 3.86 7.54 3.87
CA VAL A 317 3.23 7.94 5.12
C VAL A 317 2.43 9.21 4.84
N ILE A 318 1.14 9.20 5.18
CA ILE A 318 0.22 10.32 4.93
C ILE A 318 -0.31 10.91 6.23
N ASP A 319 -0.69 12.17 6.19
CA ASP A 319 -1.48 12.80 7.23
C ASP A 319 -2.86 12.11 7.33
N PRO A 320 -3.31 11.65 8.52
CA PRO A 320 -4.65 11.09 8.72
C PRO A 320 -5.77 11.96 8.13
N ALA A 321 -5.72 13.29 8.28
CA ALA A 321 -6.74 14.20 7.77
C ALA A 321 -6.80 14.24 6.23
N GLN A 322 -5.70 13.91 5.55
CA GLN A 322 -5.62 13.89 4.09
C GLN A 322 -6.10 12.55 3.47
N THR A 323 -6.43 11.55 4.29
CA THR A 323 -6.82 10.20 3.82
C THR A 323 -7.92 10.24 2.75
N ARG A 324 -8.95 11.06 2.95
CA ARG A 324 -10.06 11.21 2.00
C ARG A 324 -9.63 11.77 0.64
N GLU A 325 -8.74 12.75 0.65
CA GLU A 325 -8.24 13.38 -0.58
C GLU A 325 -7.38 12.41 -1.38
N VAL A 326 -6.43 11.77 -0.69
CA VAL A 326 -5.52 10.75 -1.27
C VAL A 326 -6.33 9.61 -1.89
N LEU A 327 -7.34 9.10 -1.19
CA LEU A 327 -8.22 8.04 -1.71
C LEU A 327 -9.00 8.50 -2.94
N GLY A 328 -9.55 9.72 -2.95
CA GLY A 328 -10.28 10.25 -4.11
C GLY A 328 -9.42 10.38 -5.36
N LEU A 329 -8.19 10.87 -5.21
CA LEU A 329 -7.20 10.94 -6.29
C LEU A 329 -6.84 9.55 -6.82
N ALA A 330 -6.59 8.60 -5.91
CA ALA A 330 -6.21 7.24 -6.28
C ALA A 330 -7.35 6.46 -6.94
N LEU A 331 -8.58 6.61 -6.45
CA LEU A 331 -9.79 6.08 -7.08
C LEU A 331 -9.91 6.62 -8.51
N SER A 332 -9.85 7.93 -8.69
CA SER A 332 -9.86 8.54 -10.03
C SER A 332 -8.75 7.98 -10.91
N ALA A 333 -7.49 7.99 -10.45
CA ALA A 333 -6.35 7.50 -11.24
C ALA A 333 -6.53 6.04 -11.66
N SER A 334 -7.04 5.17 -10.77
CA SER A 334 -7.25 3.74 -11.04
C SER A 334 -8.22 3.47 -12.19
N LEU A 335 -9.17 4.38 -12.43
CA LEU A 335 -10.18 4.28 -13.49
C LEU A 335 -9.65 4.66 -14.88
N ASN A 336 -8.36 4.97 -15.03
CA ASN A 336 -7.75 4.93 -16.35
C ASN A 336 -7.80 3.51 -16.94
N ALA A 337 -7.68 2.48 -16.10
CA ALA A 337 -7.81 1.08 -16.48
C ALA A 337 -9.28 0.60 -16.36
N PRO A 338 -9.70 -0.39 -17.15
CA PRO A 338 -11.00 -1.03 -16.97
C PRO A 338 -11.09 -1.77 -15.63
N ILE A 339 -12.30 -1.94 -15.12
CA ILE A 339 -12.55 -2.80 -13.95
C ILE A 339 -12.72 -4.23 -14.46
N GLU A 340 -11.83 -5.12 -14.02
CA GLU A 340 -11.81 -6.50 -14.47
C GLU A 340 -12.79 -7.40 -13.69
N PRO A 341 -13.39 -8.40 -14.35
CA PRO A 341 -14.18 -9.41 -13.66
C PRO A 341 -13.28 -10.25 -12.74
N THR A 342 -13.85 -10.69 -11.61
CA THR A 342 -13.12 -11.52 -10.63
C THR A 342 -13.44 -12.99 -10.81
N THR A 343 -12.41 -13.83 -10.79
CA THR A 343 -12.52 -15.30 -10.71
C THR A 343 -11.83 -15.76 -9.44
N PHE A 344 -12.58 -16.37 -8.53
CA PHE A 344 -12.04 -16.88 -7.26
C PHE A 344 -11.38 -18.25 -7.42
N GLY A 345 -10.38 -18.52 -6.59
CA GLY A 345 -9.84 -19.87 -6.39
C GLY A 345 -10.78 -20.73 -5.54
N VAL A 346 -10.40 -21.98 -5.28
CA VAL A 346 -11.21 -22.89 -4.46
C VAL A 346 -11.34 -22.38 -3.03
N PHE A 347 -12.57 -22.16 -2.57
CA PHE A 347 -12.86 -21.90 -1.16
C PHE A 347 -12.88 -23.20 -0.35
N ARG A 348 -12.04 -23.28 0.69
CA ARG A 348 -12.07 -24.37 1.66
C ARG A 348 -13.24 -24.17 2.63
N MET A 349 -14.37 -24.84 2.40
CA MET A 349 -15.62 -24.66 3.17
C MET A 349 -15.52 -25.04 4.64
#